data_AF-A0A1R1DSC0-F1
#
_entry.id   AF-A0A1R1DSC0-F1
#
_cell.length_a   1.000
_cell.length_b   1.000
_cell.length_c   1.000
_cell.angle_alpha   90.00
_cell.angle_beta   90.00
_cell.angle_gamma   90.00
#
_symmetry.space_group_name_H-M   'P 1'
#
loop_
_entity.id
_entity.type
_entity.pdbx_description
1 polymer ?
#
loop_
_entity_poly.entity_id
_entity_poly.type
_entity_poly.pdbx_seq_one_letter_code
_entity_poly.pdbx_strand_id
1 'polypeptide(L)'
;AEFGPFEAAKLRYPAYEEWRLVQVGKYIRHVDFLSIYQWLSGAFVRISMSLFLLVELLPANQHKNIRHVWLTILGIAMVVLVEIPISDMQYAGFLKHVYLPLSLGLVVGVSLLLFIAVLVKNRTGVSRK
;
A
#
# COMPACT_ATOMS: atom_id res chain seq x y z
N ALA A 1 -9.48 8.57 22.27
CA ALA A 1 -8.51 7.47 22.30
C ALA A 1 -8.89 6.60 23.48
N GLU A 2 -9.82 5.66 23.25
CA GLU A 2 -10.37 4.78 24.29
C GLU A 2 -9.29 3.81 24.83
N PHE A 3 -8.37 3.43 23.94
CA PHE A 3 -7.19 2.67 24.26
C PHE A 3 -5.99 3.60 24.42
N GLY A 4 -5.25 3.50 25.52
CA GLY A 4 -3.98 4.21 25.69
C GLY A 4 -3.01 3.86 24.56
N PRO A 5 -2.03 4.73 24.24
CA PRO A 5 -1.14 4.56 23.09
C PRO A 5 -0.38 3.22 23.11
N PHE A 6 -0.11 2.69 24.29
CA PHE A 6 0.55 1.39 24.48
C PHE A 6 -0.36 0.18 24.22
N GLU A 7 -1.65 0.29 24.52
CA GLU A 7 -2.61 -0.80 24.28
C GLU A 7 -3.11 -0.78 22.83
N ALA A 8 -3.34 0.41 22.26
CA ALA A 8 -3.70 0.57 20.85
C ALA A 8 -2.62 0.00 19.90
N ALA A 9 -1.34 0.15 20.25
CA ALA A 9 -0.23 -0.38 19.46
C ALA A 9 -0.14 -1.91 19.47
N LYS A 10 -0.83 -2.59 20.39
CA LYS A 10 -0.90 -4.05 20.46
C LYS A 10 -2.06 -4.63 19.64
N LEU A 11 -3.01 -3.78 19.22
CA LEU A 11 -4.19 -4.22 18.47
C LEU A 11 -3.83 -4.53 17.01
N ARG A 12 -4.09 -5.76 16.59
CA ARG A 12 -3.81 -6.22 15.21
C ARG A 12 -4.81 -5.65 14.19
N TYR A 13 -6.03 -5.33 14.62
CA TYR A 13 -7.10 -4.82 13.76
C TYR A 13 -7.81 -3.59 14.39
N PRO A 14 -7.12 -2.45 14.52
CA PRO A 14 -7.65 -1.29 15.23
C PRO A 14 -8.97 -0.78 14.64
N ALA A 15 -9.12 -0.77 13.30
CA ALA A 15 -10.34 -0.33 12.64
C ALA A 15 -11.57 -1.22 12.98
N TYR A 16 -11.37 -2.53 13.14
CA TYR A 16 -12.46 -3.45 13.52
C TYR A 16 -12.93 -3.16 14.95
N GLU A 17 -12.00 -2.90 15.86
CA GLU A 17 -12.34 -2.62 17.25
C GLU A 17 -13.05 -1.28 17.43
N GLU A 18 -12.65 -0.26 16.68
CA GLU A 18 -13.32 1.04 16.65
C GLU A 18 -14.75 0.93 16.09
N TRP A 19 -14.96 0.24 14.96
CA TRP A 19 -16.32 0.06 14.39
C TRP A 19 -17.22 -0.85 15.24
N ARG A 20 -16.63 -1.78 16.01
CA ARG A 20 -17.36 -2.61 16.96
C ARG A 20 -17.90 -1.80 18.16
N LEU A 21 -17.20 -0.74 18.56
CA LEU A 21 -17.60 0.13 19.66
C LEU A 21 -18.68 1.14 19.26
N VAL A 22 -18.78 1.46 17.96
CA VAL A 22 -19.81 2.35 17.41
C VAL A 22 -21.14 1.60 17.27
N GLN A 23 -22.03 1.74 18.24
CA GLN A 23 -23.42 1.27 18.15
C GLN A 23 -24.33 2.38 17.62
N VAL A 24 -24.76 2.28 16.35
CA VAL A 24 -25.75 3.21 15.77
C VAL A 24 -27.17 2.70 16.08
N GLY A 25 -27.67 3.06 17.27
CA GLY A 25 -29.06 2.85 17.67
C GLY A 25 -29.48 1.39 17.92
N LYS A 26 -30.74 1.21 18.37
CA LYS A 26 -31.30 -0.07 18.87
C LYS A 26 -31.42 -1.20 17.81
N TYR A 27 -31.14 -0.92 16.54
CA TYR A 27 -31.45 -1.81 15.40
C TYR A 27 -30.29 -2.12 14.44
N ILE A 28 -29.19 -1.34 14.41
CA ILE A 28 -28.04 -1.66 13.54
C ILE A 28 -26.95 -2.29 14.40
N ARG A 29 -27.00 -3.63 14.49
CA ARG A 29 -26.06 -4.44 15.26
C ARG A 29 -24.84 -4.90 14.45
N HIS A 30 -24.82 -4.62 13.14
CA HIS A 30 -23.81 -5.11 12.18
C HIS A 30 -23.09 -3.96 11.46
N VAL A 31 -22.49 -3.04 12.23
CA VAL A 31 -21.66 -1.94 11.69
C VAL A 31 -20.22 -2.42 11.37
N ASP A 32 -19.86 -3.61 11.85
CA ASP A 32 -18.66 -4.38 11.49
C ASP A 32 -18.53 -4.62 9.99
N PHE A 33 -19.65 -4.72 9.26
CA PHE A 33 -19.66 -4.77 7.79
C PHE A 33 -18.91 -3.60 7.14
N LEU A 34 -18.99 -2.40 7.72
CA LEU A 34 -18.32 -1.23 7.15
C LEU A 34 -16.80 -1.36 7.22
N SER A 35 -16.26 -1.95 8.29
CA SER A 35 -14.82 -2.20 8.42
C SER A 35 -14.30 -3.18 7.37
N ILE A 36 -15.08 -4.23 7.10
CA ILE A 36 -14.78 -5.22 6.04
C ILE A 36 -14.88 -4.56 4.67
N TYR A 37 -15.92 -3.76 4.43
CA TYR A 37 -16.12 -3.03 3.18
C TYR A 37 -14.97 -2.06 2.90
N GLN A 38 -14.55 -1.27 3.89
CA GLN A 38 -13.42 -0.35 3.78
C GLN A 38 -12.13 -1.09 3.47
N TRP A 39 -11.86 -2.19 4.17
CA TRP A 39 -10.64 -2.96 3.96
C TRP A 39 -10.61 -3.62 2.58
N LEU A 40 -11.73 -4.22 2.16
CA LEU A 40 -11.87 -4.86 0.85
C LEU A 40 -11.80 -3.86 -0.30
N SER A 41 -12.61 -2.79 -0.25
CA SER A 41 -12.63 -1.74 -1.26
C SER A 41 -11.27 -1.04 -1.34
N GLY A 42 -10.69 -0.69 -0.18
CA GLY A 42 -9.38 -0.07 -0.11
C GLY A 42 -8.24 -0.98 -0.59
N ALA A 43 -8.30 -2.28 -0.35
CA ALA A 43 -7.36 -3.24 -0.93
C ALA A 43 -7.53 -3.34 -2.46
N PHE A 44 -8.77 -3.46 -2.94
CA PHE A 44 -9.08 -3.56 -4.36
C PHE A 44 -8.59 -2.35 -5.15
N VAL A 45 -8.89 -1.13 -4.69
CA VAL A 45 -8.45 0.11 -5.34
C VAL A 45 -6.93 0.21 -5.35
N ARG A 46 -6.25 -0.05 -4.23
CA ARG A 46 -4.79 0.01 -4.15
C ARG A 46 -4.11 -1.01 -5.06
N ILE A 47 -4.58 -2.26 -5.08
CA ILE A 47 -4.03 -3.31 -5.93
C ILE A 47 -4.23 -2.95 -7.41
N SER A 48 -5.44 -2.54 -7.78
CA SER A 48 -5.77 -2.17 -9.17
C SER A 48 -4.94 -0.98 -9.65
N MET A 49 -4.80 0.06 -8.82
CA MET A 49 -4.02 1.24 -9.14
C MET A 49 -2.52 0.92 -9.25
N SER A 50 -1.97 0.15 -8.31
CA SER A 50 -0.57 -0.26 -8.36
C SER A 50 -0.26 -1.10 -9.60
N LEU A 51 -1.13 -2.05 -9.94
CA LEU A 51 -0.97 -2.90 -11.11
C LEU A 51 -1.01 -2.09 -12.42
N PHE A 52 -1.95 -1.15 -12.50
CA PHE A 52 -2.07 -0.23 -13.63
C PHE A 52 -0.80 0.62 -13.80
N LEU A 53 -0.33 1.25 -12.72
CA LEU A 53 0.87 2.09 -12.74
C LEU A 53 2.14 1.29 -13.07
N LEU A 54 2.27 0.07 -12.54
CA LEU A 54 3.43 -0.77 -12.77
C LEU A 54 3.57 -1.11 -14.26
N VAL A 55 2.47 -1.42 -14.94
CA VAL A 55 2.49 -1.68 -16.39
C VAL A 55 2.71 -0.40 -17.19
N GLU A 56 2.23 0.75 -16.72
CA GLU A 56 2.43 2.03 -17.39
C GLU A 56 3.89 2.52 -17.33
N LEU A 57 4.61 2.18 -16.27
CA LEU A 57 6.04 2.47 -16.12
C LEU A 57 6.95 1.58 -16.99
N LEU A 58 6.43 0.49 -17.57
CA LEU A 58 7.22 -0.38 -18.42
C LEU A 58 7.42 0.25 -19.81
N PRO A 59 8.67 0.36 -20.30
CA PRO A 59 8.96 0.98 -21.61
C PRO A 59 8.37 0.22 -22.81
N ALA A 60 7.97 -1.04 -22.62
CA ALA A 60 7.40 -1.92 -23.65
C ALA A 60 5.89 -1.70 -23.92
N ASN A 61 5.24 -0.73 -23.27
CA ASN A 61 3.78 -0.55 -23.28
C ASN A 61 3.22 0.19 -24.53
N GLN A 62 3.99 0.31 -25.60
CA GLN A 62 3.58 1.04 -26.82
C GLN A 62 2.43 0.34 -27.57
N HIS A 63 2.22 -0.97 -27.35
CA HIS A 63 1.14 -1.74 -27.96
C HIS A 63 0.10 -2.22 -26.93
N LYS A 64 -1.19 -1.91 -27.19
CA LYS A 64 -2.33 -2.31 -26.33
C LYS A 64 -2.36 -3.82 -26.01
N ASN A 65 -1.97 -4.69 -26.93
CA ASN A 65 -1.98 -6.13 -26.71
C ASN A 65 -0.92 -6.58 -25.70
N ILE A 66 0.26 -5.95 -25.69
CA ILE A 66 1.35 -6.26 -24.75
C ILE A 66 0.97 -5.87 -23.32
N ARG A 67 0.19 -4.78 -23.18
CA ARG A 67 -0.33 -4.32 -21.88
C ARG A 67 -1.16 -5.39 -21.17
N HIS A 68 -2.11 -6.01 -21.88
CA HIS A 68 -2.97 -7.04 -21.30
C HIS A 68 -2.17 -8.27 -20.87
N VAL A 69 -1.16 -8.66 -21.66
CA VAL A 69 -0.25 -9.76 -21.31
C VAL A 69 0.49 -9.46 -20.00
N TRP A 70 1.05 -8.26 -19.83
CA TRP A 70 1.73 -7.88 -18.59
C TRP A 70 0.78 -7.86 -17.38
N LEU A 71 -0.43 -7.33 -17.55
CA LEU A 71 -1.44 -7.35 -16.49
C LEU A 71 -1.78 -8.79 -16.08
N THR A 72 -1.95 -9.70 -17.03
CA THR A 72 -2.23 -11.11 -16.76
C THR A 72 -1.06 -11.79 -16.05
N ILE A 73 0.17 -11.58 -16.52
CA ILE A 73 1.38 -12.16 -15.90
C ILE A 73 1.51 -11.69 -14.44
N LEU A 74 1.37 -10.39 -14.20
CA LEU A 74 1.45 -9.82 -12.85
C LEU A 74 0.31 -10.33 -11.96
N GLY A 75 -0.91 -10.43 -12.49
CA GLY A 75 -2.05 -11.00 -11.77
C GLY A 75 -1.81 -12.46 -11.36
N ILE A 76 -1.32 -13.29 -12.27
CA ILE A 76 -0.95 -14.69 -11.98
C ILE A 76 0.15 -14.74 -10.92
N ALA A 77 1.19 -13.91 -11.06
CA ALA A 77 2.28 -13.84 -10.09
C ALA A 77 1.76 -13.48 -8.68
N MET A 78 0.82 -12.54 -8.57
CA MET A 78 0.20 -12.18 -7.29
C MET A 78 -0.55 -13.37 -6.67
N VAL A 79 -1.33 -14.11 -7.46
CA VAL A 79 -2.05 -15.31 -6.96
C VAL A 79 -1.05 -16.36 -6.45
N VAL A 80 0.00 -16.64 -7.22
CA VAL A 80 1.03 -17.61 -6.82
C VAL A 80 1.74 -17.19 -5.53
N LEU A 81 2.05 -15.91 -5.37
CA LEU A 81 2.70 -15.38 -4.16
C LEU A 81 1.82 -15.49 -2.91
N VAL A 82 0.50 -15.37 -3.05
CA VAL A 82 -0.46 -15.48 -1.94
C VAL A 82 -0.60 -16.93 -1.45
N GLU A 83 -0.45 -17.91 -2.34
CA GLU A 83 -0.54 -19.34 -2.01
C GLU A 83 0.72 -19.88 -1.31
N ILE A 84 1.78 -19.08 -1.14
CA ILE A 84 2.98 -19.52 -0.43
C ILE A 84 2.61 -19.72 1.05
N PRO A 85 2.86 -20.91 1.66
CA PRO A 85 2.44 -21.24 3.01
C PRO A 85 3.36 -20.57 4.05
N ILE A 86 3.33 -19.24 4.11
CA ILE A 86 4.00 -18.43 5.13
C ILE A 86 3.01 -18.21 6.27
N SER A 87 3.43 -18.49 7.50
CA SER A 87 2.55 -18.21 8.64
C SER A 87 2.29 -16.71 8.78
N ASP A 88 1.05 -16.36 9.13
CA ASP A 88 0.63 -14.98 9.39
C ASP A 88 1.58 -14.21 10.33
N MET A 89 2.09 -14.90 11.36
CA MET A 89 2.98 -14.30 12.35
C MET A 89 4.36 -14.00 11.76
N GLN A 90 4.91 -14.91 10.95
CA GLN A 90 6.17 -14.68 10.26
C GLN A 90 6.04 -13.56 9.23
N TYR A 91 4.93 -13.54 8.48
CA TYR A 91 4.66 -12.47 7.52
C TYR A 91 4.53 -11.11 8.20
N ALA A 92 3.78 -11.02 9.31
CA ALA A 92 3.65 -9.78 10.08
C ALA A 92 5.00 -9.32 10.67
N GLY A 93 5.83 -10.25 11.16
CA GLY A 93 7.18 -9.95 11.64
C GLY A 93 8.08 -9.40 10.53
N PHE A 94 8.09 -10.05 9.36
CA PHE A 94 8.80 -9.58 8.17
C PHE A 94 8.33 -8.18 7.76
N LEU A 95 7.01 -7.96 7.74
CA LEU A 95 6.43 -6.68 7.34
C LEU A 95 6.90 -5.55 8.26
N LYS A 96 6.86 -5.79 9.58
CA LYS A 96 7.25 -4.82 10.61
C LYS A 96 8.74 -4.52 10.63
N HIS A 97 9.59 -5.55 10.57
CA HIS A 97 11.01 -5.41 10.83
C HIS A 97 11.86 -5.20 9.57
N VAL A 98 11.37 -5.62 8.40
CA VAL A 98 12.13 -5.55 7.15
C VAL A 98 11.43 -4.66 6.15
N TYR A 99 10.19 -5.00 5.77
CA TYR A 99 9.52 -4.33 4.65
C TYR A 99 9.22 -2.85 4.93
N LEU A 100 8.58 -2.53 6.06
CA LEU A 100 8.23 -1.16 6.42
C LEU A 100 9.46 -0.23 6.52
N PRO A 101 10.50 -0.54 7.32
CA PRO A 101 11.66 0.35 7.43
C PRO A 101 12.41 0.49 6.10
N LEU A 102 12.53 -0.59 5.32
CA LEU A 102 13.14 -0.54 3.99
C LEU A 102 12.36 0.34 3.02
N SER A 103 11.04 0.15 2.95
CA SER A 103 10.15 0.94 2.07
C SER A 103 10.20 2.43 2.39
N LEU A 104 10.22 2.78 3.69
CA LEU A 104 10.32 4.16 4.14
C LEU A 104 11.68 4.74 3.74
N GLY A 105 12.76 4.00 3.98
CA GLY A 105 14.11 4.39 3.57
C GLY A 105 14.22 4.63 2.06
N LEU A 106 13.64 3.75 1.24
CA LEU A 106 13.62 3.90 -0.22
C LEU A 106 12.82 5.12 -0.67
N VAL A 107 11.60 5.30 -0.17
CA VAL A 107 10.74 6.44 -0.56
C VAL A 107 11.40 7.76 -0.16
N VAL A 108 11.93 7.87 1.06
CA VAL A 108 12.65 9.05 1.52
C VAL A 108 13.91 9.27 0.69
N GLY A 109 14.69 8.22 0.44
CA GLY A 109 15.91 8.28 -0.36
C GLY A 109 15.65 8.78 -1.79
N VAL A 110 14.69 8.18 -2.49
CA VAL A 110 14.30 8.61 -3.85
C VAL A 110 13.77 10.05 -3.83
N SER A 111 12.96 10.42 -2.84
CA SER A 111 12.43 11.79 -2.73
C SER A 111 13.54 12.81 -2.52
N LEU A 112 14.53 12.51 -1.68
CA LEU A 112 15.69 13.36 -1.45
C LEU A 112 16.57 13.46 -2.70
N LEU A 113 16.80 12.36 -3.41
CA LEU A 113 17.55 12.36 -4.67
C LEU A 113 16.88 13.24 -5.72
N LEU A 114 15.55 13.12 -5.89
CA LEU A 114 14.79 13.96 -6.80
C LEU A 114 14.82 15.44 -6.37
N PHE A 115 14.70 15.72 -5.07
CA PHE A 115 14.79 17.07 -4.53
C PHE A 115 16.16 17.71 -4.82
N ILE A 116 17.26 16.99 -4.57
CA ILE A 116 18.62 17.44 -4.88
C ILE A 116 18.78 17.66 -6.39
N ALA A 117 18.30 16.74 -7.23
CA ALA A 117 18.38 16.87 -8.69
C ALA A 117 17.67 18.14 -9.19
N VAL A 118 16.51 18.48 -8.62
CA VAL A 118 15.79 19.72 -8.93
C VAL A 118 16.59 20.96 -8.48
N LEU A 119 17.18 20.94 -7.29
CA LEU A 119 17.99 22.05 -6.80
C LEU A 119 19.24 22.30 -7.65
N VAL A 120 19.95 21.24 -8.07
CA VAL A 120 21.13 21.35 -8.95
C VAL A 120 20.74 21.91 -10.30
N LYS A 121 19.64 21.42 -10.91
CA LYS A 121 19.12 21.92 -12.19
C LYS A 121 18.80 23.41 -12.12
N ASN A 122 18.14 23.87 -11.05
CA ASN A 122 17.81 25.28 -10.87
C ASN A 122 19.05 26.17 -10.76
N ARG A 123 20.14 25.69 -10.15
CA ARG A 123 21.41 26.46 -10.09
C ARG A 123 22.12 26.53 -11.44
N THR A 124 22.11 25.46 -12.24
CA THR A 124 22.70 25.47 -13.59
C THR A 124 21.93 26.31 -14.60
N GLY A 125 20.62 26.51 -14.40
CA GLY A 125 19.80 27.40 -15.24
C GLY A 125 20.07 28.90 -15.01
N VAL A 126 20.58 29.28 -13.83
CA VAL A 126 20.94 30.67 -13.49
C VAL A 126 22.34 31.04 -14.01
N SER A 127 23.26 30.09 -14.11
CA SER A 127 24.63 30.33 -14.63
C SER A 127 24.74 30.41 -16.16
N ARG A 128 23.63 30.15 -16.89
CA ARG A 128 23.60 30.15 -18.36
C ARG A 128 22.86 31.35 -18.96
N LYS A 129 22.55 32.36 -18.15
CA LYS A 129 22.07 33.68 -18.60
C LYS A 129 23.15 34.73 -18.40
#